data_AF-U2UYF3-F1
#
_entry.id   AF-U2UYF3-F1
#
_cell.length_a   1.000
_cell.length_b   1.000
_cell.length_c   1.000
_cell.angle_alpha   90.00
_cell.angle_beta   90.00
_cell.angle_gamma   90.00
#
_symmetry.space_group_name_H-M   'P 1'
#
loop_
_entity.id
_entity.type
_entity.pdbx_description
1 polymer ?
#
loop_
_entity_poly.entity_id
_entity_poly.type
_entity_poly.pdbx_seq_one_letter_code
_entity_poly.pdbx_strand_id
1 'polypeptide(L)'
;MSKMAEDETGEGIKRIYSDYDIYACEIFNYGGNAAFAIGQDTLYIDGKDTTILVITARGTKTWQEAVGDLFKGWTFDEDKVHKFLGRSVWDNVYDFEEEIWKGIEEYIGKYPIIQTTENIKILVTGHSLGGAAANMVGARLTNALKEGHLWNSDATIDDIYVYTFGAIKVLTTDTSASSGYENIHNIYNYYDSYGPNGNQKSTNVSSIQAKFGHTELYYLKYDEDGENVWDSCNCHLMTNYIDALERQEGDDSFIKLACVSDEDYLYDDGGDNNDELENQDFLDTEEFIIEGSWKSIGNEGFGQAQPGAIVAFDGTHCNFFSPYDTYAIYKENGKWKLDCTSFLFSETLSFEVKIINENEIKIYYGSTCTTLERE
;
A
#
# COMPACT_ATOMS: atom_id res chain seq x y z
N MET A 1 12.73 -14.38 9.11
CA MET A 1 11.60 -14.07 10.02
C MET A 1 10.23 -14.38 9.42
N SER A 2 10.07 -14.31 8.10
CA SER A 2 8.77 -14.38 7.44
C SER A 2 8.25 -15.73 6.95
N LYS A 3 9.11 -16.73 6.66
CA LYS A 3 8.66 -18.12 6.43
C LYS A 3 7.85 -18.68 7.61
N MET A 4 8.05 -18.09 8.79
CA MET A 4 7.35 -18.43 10.03
C MET A 4 6.28 -17.39 10.40
N ALA A 5 6.17 -16.31 9.63
CA ALA A 5 5.04 -15.40 9.67
C ALA A 5 3.79 -16.02 8.99
N GLU A 6 3.73 -17.35 8.91
CA GLU A 6 2.60 -18.14 8.41
C GLU A 6 2.27 -19.29 9.40
N ASP A 7 2.93 -19.34 10.56
CA ASP A 7 2.74 -20.34 11.62
C ASP A 7 1.71 -19.88 12.66
N GLU A 8 0.65 -20.67 12.88
CA GLU A 8 -0.46 -20.43 13.81
C GLU A 8 -0.06 -20.54 15.27
N THR A 9 1.01 -21.28 15.56
CA THR A 9 1.46 -21.55 16.93
C THR A 9 2.42 -20.49 17.46
N GLY A 10 3.02 -19.71 16.56
CA GLY A 10 4.11 -18.77 16.87
C GLY A 10 5.44 -19.46 17.21
N GLU A 11 5.49 -20.80 17.20
CA GLU A 11 6.71 -21.57 17.46
C GLU A 11 7.79 -21.30 16.41
N GLY A 12 7.40 -21.07 15.16
CA GLY A 12 8.29 -20.71 14.08
C GLY A 12 8.94 -19.34 14.28
N ILE A 13 8.18 -18.33 14.72
CA ILE A 13 8.75 -17.00 15.00
C ILE A 13 9.72 -17.11 16.17
N LYS A 14 9.33 -17.84 17.23
CA LYS A 14 10.18 -18.10 18.39
C LYS A 14 11.43 -18.91 18.06
N ARG A 15 11.33 -19.88 17.15
CA ARG A 15 12.48 -20.65 16.64
C ARG A 15 13.42 -19.74 15.87
N ILE A 16 12.91 -18.88 14.99
CA ILE A 16 13.76 -17.92 14.27
C ILE A 16 14.46 -16.98 15.26
N TYR A 17 13.72 -16.45 16.25
CA TYR A 17 14.30 -15.58 17.26
C TYR A 17 15.40 -16.33 18.03
N SER A 18 15.16 -17.59 18.41
CA SER A 18 16.16 -18.44 19.04
C SER A 18 17.36 -18.75 18.13
N ASP A 19 17.18 -18.90 16.82
CA ASP A 19 18.26 -19.14 15.86
C ASP A 19 19.16 -17.91 15.68
N TYR A 20 18.63 -16.72 15.98
CA TYR A 20 19.36 -15.44 16.04
C TYR A 20 19.79 -15.06 17.47
N ASP A 21 19.76 -16.00 18.42
CA ASP A 21 20.11 -15.78 19.83
C ASP A 21 19.25 -14.72 20.58
N ILE A 22 18.08 -14.36 20.03
CA ILE A 22 17.12 -13.43 20.65
C ILE A 22 16.46 -14.09 21.87
N TYR A 23 16.92 -13.71 23.07
CA TYR A 23 16.73 -14.48 24.30
C TYR A 23 15.44 -14.16 25.09
N ALA A 24 14.73 -13.08 24.75
CA ALA A 24 13.50 -12.67 25.46
C ALA A 24 12.29 -12.55 24.52
N CYS A 25 12.04 -13.58 23.71
CA CYS A 25 10.91 -13.59 22.77
C CYS A 25 9.56 -13.88 23.46
N GLU A 26 8.61 -12.96 23.31
CA GLU A 26 7.19 -13.13 23.64
C GLU A 26 6.36 -13.21 22.36
N ILE A 27 5.34 -14.08 22.38
CA ILE A 27 4.38 -14.25 21.28
C ILE A 27 3.03 -13.73 21.77
N PHE A 28 2.37 -12.96 20.91
CA PHE A 28 1.08 -12.37 21.20
C PHE A 28 0.03 -12.83 20.18
N ASN A 29 -1.21 -12.92 20.64
CA ASN A 29 -2.31 -13.45 19.86
C ASN A 29 -3.20 -12.33 19.31
N TYR A 30 -3.66 -12.47 18.07
CA TYR A 30 -4.72 -11.66 17.47
C TYR A 30 -5.72 -12.60 16.80
N GLY A 31 -7.02 -12.42 17.04
CA GLY A 31 -8.06 -13.32 16.51
C GLY A 31 -7.89 -14.79 16.92
N GLY A 32 -7.23 -15.06 18.05
CA GLY A 32 -6.99 -16.42 18.58
C GLY A 32 -5.74 -17.13 18.06
N ASN A 33 -4.92 -16.49 17.22
CA ASN A 33 -3.69 -17.07 16.67
C ASN A 33 -2.46 -16.21 17.01
N ALA A 34 -1.28 -16.84 17.07
CA ALA A 34 -0.01 -16.13 17.22
C ALA A 34 0.24 -15.20 16.02
N ALA A 35 0.02 -13.91 16.22
CA ALA A 35 -0.07 -12.92 15.16
C ALA A 35 1.11 -11.94 15.14
N PHE A 36 1.81 -11.78 16.26
CA PHE A 36 3.03 -11.00 16.30
C PHE A 36 3.94 -11.46 17.43
N ALA A 37 5.21 -11.09 17.34
CA ALA A 37 6.20 -11.36 18.37
C ALA A 37 7.05 -10.14 18.65
N ILE A 38 7.47 -10.04 19.91
CA ILE A 38 8.40 -9.01 20.38
C ILE A 38 9.52 -9.73 21.09
N GLY A 39 10.75 -9.33 20.81
CA GLY A 39 11.91 -9.91 21.47
C GLY A 39 13.09 -8.96 21.38
N GLN A 40 14.06 -9.17 22.27
CA GLN A 40 15.28 -8.38 22.29
C GLN A 40 16.52 -9.26 22.35
N ASP A 41 17.61 -8.70 21.84
CA ASP A 41 18.95 -9.26 21.98
C ASP A 41 19.99 -8.13 22.15
N THR A 42 21.24 -8.48 22.43
CA THR A 42 22.37 -7.55 22.48
C THR A 42 23.40 -7.92 21.41
N LEU A 43 23.64 -6.98 20.49
CA LEU A 43 24.66 -7.09 19.44
C LEU A 43 25.81 -6.12 19.69
N TYR A 44 27.00 -6.48 19.24
CA TYR A 44 28.15 -5.58 19.29
C TYR A 44 28.22 -4.76 17.99
N ILE A 45 27.78 -3.50 18.05
CA ILE A 45 27.70 -2.58 16.89
C ILE A 45 28.59 -1.37 17.16
N ASP A 46 29.46 -1.03 16.20
CA ASP A 46 30.36 0.12 16.26
C ASP A 46 31.18 0.23 17.56
N GLY A 47 31.59 -0.92 18.11
CA GLY A 47 32.40 -0.97 19.33
C GLY A 47 31.62 -0.91 20.64
N LYS A 48 30.28 -1.01 20.60
CA LYS A 48 29.40 -0.93 21.77
C LYS A 48 28.39 -2.08 21.81
N ASP A 49 28.11 -2.55 23.02
CA ASP A 49 26.95 -3.40 23.26
C ASP A 49 25.68 -2.58 22.97
N THR A 50 24.88 -3.06 22.03
CA THR A 50 23.68 -2.39 21.51
C THR A 50 22.50 -3.33 21.65
N THR A 51 21.46 -2.90 22.35
CA THR A 51 20.25 -3.70 22.47
C THR A 51 19.38 -3.52 21.25
N ILE A 52 18.99 -4.62 20.61
CA ILE A 52 18.06 -4.62 19.48
C ILE A 52 16.71 -5.11 19.98
N LEU A 53 15.67 -4.28 19.87
CA LEU A 53 14.28 -4.67 20.06
C LEU A 53 13.68 -4.98 18.68
N VAL A 54 13.14 -6.18 18.51
CA VAL A 54 12.54 -6.62 17.25
C VAL A 54 11.05 -6.90 17.42
N ILE A 55 10.23 -6.16 16.69
CA ILE A 55 8.77 -6.29 16.62
C ILE A 55 8.43 -6.85 15.24
N THR A 56 7.91 -8.09 15.20
CA THR A 56 7.55 -8.76 13.95
C THR A 56 6.05 -9.03 13.89
N ALA A 57 5.36 -8.47 12.90
CA ALA A 57 3.93 -8.63 12.66
C ALA A 57 3.63 -9.57 11.48
N ARG A 58 2.68 -10.48 11.67
CA ARG A 58 2.36 -11.57 10.75
C ARG A 58 1.30 -11.20 9.71
N GLY A 59 1.41 -11.75 8.49
CA GLY A 59 0.35 -11.70 7.47
C GLY A 59 -0.72 -12.78 7.62
N THR A 60 -1.76 -12.72 6.77
CA THR A 60 -2.87 -13.70 6.75
C THR A 60 -2.51 -14.95 5.94
N LYS A 61 -2.90 -16.15 6.42
CA LYS A 61 -2.44 -17.46 5.88
C LYS A 61 -3.33 -18.06 4.77
N THR A 62 -4.65 -17.97 4.85
CA THR A 62 -5.55 -18.72 3.96
C THR A 62 -6.50 -17.79 3.24
N TRP A 63 -6.07 -17.26 2.09
CA TRP A 63 -6.94 -16.43 1.24
C TRP A 63 -8.20 -17.17 0.78
N GLN A 64 -8.18 -18.50 0.68
CA GLN A 64 -9.31 -19.31 0.20
C GLN A 64 -10.34 -19.70 1.28
N GLU A 65 -9.98 -19.62 2.58
CA GLU A 65 -10.90 -19.92 3.70
C GLU A 65 -11.16 -18.71 4.62
N ALA A 66 -10.33 -17.66 4.59
CA ALA A 66 -10.48 -16.44 5.39
C ALA A 66 -11.35 -15.36 4.73
N VAL A 67 -12.03 -15.67 3.62
CA VAL A 67 -12.87 -14.72 2.86
C VAL A 67 -14.14 -14.30 3.61
N GLY A 68 -14.56 -15.04 4.64
CA GLY A 68 -15.86 -14.80 5.29
C GLY A 68 -15.86 -13.75 6.40
N ASP A 69 -14.87 -13.78 7.30
CA ASP A 69 -14.87 -12.98 8.54
C ASP A 69 -13.74 -11.94 8.61
N LEU A 70 -12.57 -12.18 8.00
CA LEU A 70 -11.52 -11.16 7.90
C LEU A 70 -11.89 -10.04 6.90
N PHE A 71 -12.71 -10.37 5.89
CA PHE A 71 -13.23 -9.42 4.90
C PHE A 71 -14.43 -8.60 5.38
N LYS A 72 -15.07 -8.98 6.49
CA LYS A 72 -16.06 -8.11 7.13
C LYS A 72 -15.42 -6.88 7.80
N GLY A 73 -14.09 -6.88 7.96
CA GLY A 73 -13.29 -5.71 8.35
C GLY A 73 -12.59 -5.02 7.17
N TRP A 74 -12.88 -5.42 5.92
CA TRP A 74 -12.49 -4.69 4.70
C TRP A 74 -13.58 -3.71 4.24
N THR A 75 -14.63 -3.57 5.06
CA THR A 75 -15.59 -2.47 4.94
C THR A 75 -14.94 -1.26 5.56
N PHE A 76 -14.69 -0.23 4.75
CA PHE A 76 -14.70 1.13 5.27
C PHE A 76 -16.13 1.37 5.77
N ASP A 77 -16.34 1.29 7.07
CA ASP A 77 -17.59 1.76 7.65
C ASP A 77 -17.47 3.29 7.68
N GLU A 78 -18.18 3.98 6.78
CA GLU A 78 -18.17 5.44 6.68
C GLU A 78 -18.55 6.10 8.03
N ASP A 79 -19.29 5.39 8.88
CA ASP A 79 -19.67 5.82 10.22
C ASP A 79 -18.62 5.46 11.30
N LYS A 80 -17.61 4.63 10.99
CA LYS A 80 -16.51 4.24 11.89
C LYS A 80 -15.13 4.45 11.29
N VAL A 81 -14.89 5.62 10.69
CA VAL A 81 -13.55 5.99 10.24
C VAL A 81 -12.57 6.10 11.42
N HIS A 82 -11.65 5.16 11.53
CA HIS A 82 -10.57 5.25 12.50
C HIS A 82 -9.60 6.38 12.14
N LYS A 83 -9.30 7.23 13.13
CA LYS A 83 -8.29 8.28 13.01
C LYS A 83 -7.03 7.84 13.74
N PHE A 84 -5.94 7.73 13.00
CA PHE A 84 -4.63 7.42 13.51
C PHE A 84 -3.66 8.55 13.12
N LEU A 85 -3.03 9.17 14.12
CA LEU A 85 -2.16 10.35 13.93
C LEU A 85 -2.80 11.43 13.03
N GLY A 86 -4.10 11.68 13.24
CA GLY A 86 -4.88 12.66 12.48
C GLY A 86 -5.33 12.22 11.08
N ARG A 87 -4.95 11.01 10.61
CA ARG A 87 -5.28 10.49 9.28
C ARG A 87 -6.29 9.36 9.35
N SER A 88 -7.14 9.26 8.33
CA SER A 88 -8.06 8.13 8.17
C SER A 88 -7.29 6.87 7.76
N VAL A 89 -7.55 5.76 8.44
CA VAL A 89 -6.91 4.45 8.18
C VAL A 89 -7.95 3.35 8.07
N TRP A 90 -7.58 2.23 7.45
CA TRP A 90 -8.45 1.05 7.33
C TRP A 90 -8.62 0.31 8.67
N ASP A 91 -9.86 -0.05 9.00
CA ASP A 91 -10.28 -0.63 10.30
C ASP A 91 -9.46 -1.86 10.71
N ASN A 92 -9.32 -2.83 9.80
CA ASN A 92 -8.56 -4.06 10.05
C ASN A 92 -7.08 -3.81 10.34
N VAL A 93 -6.49 -2.77 9.75
CA VAL A 93 -5.10 -2.39 10.00
C VAL A 93 -4.99 -1.68 11.35
N TYR A 94 -5.94 -0.79 11.65
CA TYR A 94 -6.02 -0.09 12.94
C TYR A 94 -6.17 -1.07 14.10
N ASP A 95 -7.13 -2.00 14.02
CA ASP A 95 -7.38 -2.97 15.08
C ASP A 95 -6.17 -3.86 15.35
N PHE A 96 -5.47 -4.26 14.29
CA PHE A 96 -4.27 -5.08 14.45
C PHE A 96 -3.11 -4.27 15.04
N GLU A 97 -2.92 -3.03 14.61
CA GLU A 97 -1.90 -2.16 15.18
C GLU A 97 -2.13 -1.86 16.66
N GLU A 98 -3.37 -1.60 17.07
CA GLU A 98 -3.73 -1.39 18.48
C GLU A 98 -3.36 -2.60 19.36
N GLU A 99 -3.54 -3.81 18.85
CA GLU A 99 -3.16 -5.04 19.56
C GLU A 99 -1.65 -5.22 19.62
N ILE A 100 -0.91 -4.87 18.55
CA ILE A 100 0.55 -4.83 18.61
C ILE A 100 1.02 -3.81 19.65
N TRP A 101 0.40 -2.64 19.70
CA TRP A 101 0.76 -1.59 20.65
C TRP A 101 0.54 -2.02 22.11
N LYS A 102 -0.59 -2.66 22.41
CA LYS A 102 -0.83 -3.28 23.73
C LYS A 102 0.25 -4.32 24.06
N GLY A 103 0.63 -5.16 23.09
CA GLY A 103 1.71 -6.13 23.28
C GLY A 103 3.06 -5.48 23.56
N ILE A 104 3.37 -4.33 22.93
CA ILE A 104 4.56 -3.53 23.23
C ILE A 104 4.53 -3.04 24.68
N GLU A 105 3.40 -2.49 25.14
CA GLU A 105 3.24 -2.03 26.53
C GLU A 105 3.39 -3.17 27.54
N GLU A 106 2.79 -4.34 27.26
CA GLU A 106 2.95 -5.55 28.08
C GLU A 106 4.40 -6.04 28.11
N TYR A 107 5.07 -6.06 26.96
CA TYR A 107 6.47 -6.48 26.83
C TYR A 107 7.39 -5.56 27.64
N ILE A 108 7.23 -4.24 27.52
CA ILE A 108 8.01 -3.25 28.28
C ILE A 108 7.74 -3.38 29.78
N GLY A 109 6.48 -3.62 30.17
CA GLY A 109 6.14 -3.88 31.57
C GLY A 109 6.83 -5.13 32.13
N LYS A 110 7.03 -6.16 31.30
CA LYS A 110 7.75 -7.39 31.66
C LYS A 110 9.27 -7.20 31.68
N TYR A 111 9.81 -6.40 30.76
CA TYR A 111 11.24 -6.15 30.60
C TYR A 111 11.58 -4.65 30.74
N PRO A 112 11.38 -4.05 31.93
CA PRO A 112 11.46 -2.59 32.11
C PRO A 112 12.86 -2.00 31.92
N ILE A 113 13.90 -2.83 31.96
CA ILE A 113 15.29 -2.39 31.70
C ILE A 113 15.42 -1.69 30.34
N ILE A 114 14.57 -2.05 29.39
CA ILE A 114 14.56 -1.48 28.05
C ILE A 114 14.29 0.03 28.06
N GLN A 115 13.58 0.55 29.07
CA GLN A 115 13.27 1.98 29.19
C GLN A 115 14.50 2.83 29.49
N THR A 116 15.52 2.24 30.12
CA THR A 116 16.76 2.92 30.54
C THR A 116 18.00 2.35 29.85
N THR A 117 17.82 1.57 28.79
CA THR A 117 18.92 0.95 28.07
C THR A 117 19.55 1.97 27.14
N GLU A 118 20.82 2.29 27.39
CA GLU A 118 21.65 3.08 26.48
C GLU A 118 21.97 2.26 25.22
N ASN A 119 22.10 2.93 24.06
CA ASN A 119 22.38 2.30 22.76
C ASN A 119 21.33 1.22 22.40
N ILE A 120 20.09 1.66 22.21
CA ILE A 120 19.00 0.82 21.71
C ILE A 120 18.81 1.02 20.21
N LYS A 121 18.41 -0.04 19.51
CA LYS A 121 17.90 -0.01 18.14
C LYS A 121 16.56 -0.74 18.13
N ILE A 122 15.58 -0.21 17.43
CA ILE A 122 14.22 -0.75 17.36
C ILE A 122 13.95 -1.12 15.90
N LEU A 123 13.73 -2.39 15.62
CA LEU A 123 13.34 -2.91 14.33
C LEU A 123 11.86 -3.29 14.36
N VAL A 124 11.08 -2.70 13.46
CA VAL A 124 9.68 -3.08 13.22
C VAL A 124 9.57 -3.65 11.81
N THR A 125 8.98 -4.83 11.69
CA THR A 125 8.83 -5.48 10.38
C THR A 125 7.55 -6.29 10.28
N GLY A 126 7.07 -6.47 9.05
CA GLY A 126 5.90 -7.30 8.76
C GLY A 126 5.67 -7.49 7.28
N HIS A 127 4.79 -8.43 6.96
CA HIS A 127 4.42 -8.78 5.59
C HIS A 127 2.90 -8.69 5.37
N SER A 128 2.45 -8.23 4.20
CA SER A 128 1.02 -8.15 3.84
C SER A 128 0.21 -7.32 4.86
N LEU A 129 -0.88 -7.83 5.43
CA LEU A 129 -1.63 -7.19 6.52
C LEU A 129 -0.73 -6.87 7.74
N GLY A 130 0.19 -7.77 8.11
CA GLY A 130 1.16 -7.51 9.17
C GLY A 130 2.17 -6.42 8.80
N GLY A 131 2.47 -6.27 7.51
CA GLY A 131 3.26 -5.16 6.98
C GLY A 131 2.53 -3.82 7.12
N ALA A 132 1.23 -3.80 6.86
CA ALA A 132 0.40 -2.61 7.05
C ALA A 132 0.30 -2.21 8.54
N ALA A 133 0.12 -3.18 9.45
CA ALA A 133 0.12 -2.91 10.89
C ALA A 133 1.51 -2.45 11.37
N ALA A 134 2.59 -3.10 10.91
CA ALA A 134 3.97 -2.70 11.20
C ALA A 134 4.29 -1.27 10.70
N ASN A 135 3.75 -0.87 9.55
CA ASN A 135 3.84 0.50 9.04
C ASN A 135 3.24 1.51 10.04
N MET A 136 2.04 1.23 10.54
CA MET A 136 1.38 2.07 11.55
C MET A 136 2.14 2.08 12.89
N VAL A 137 2.62 0.92 13.38
CA VAL A 137 3.47 0.86 14.60
C VAL A 137 4.71 1.74 14.43
N GLY A 138 5.36 1.67 13.27
CA GLY A 138 6.51 2.51 12.93
C GLY A 138 6.18 4.00 12.97
N ALA A 139 5.02 4.39 12.44
CA ALA A 139 4.55 5.77 12.49
C ALA A 139 4.24 6.22 13.93
N ARG A 140 3.62 5.36 14.75
CA ARG A 140 3.35 5.65 16.18
C ARG A 140 4.63 5.85 16.97
N LEU A 141 5.62 4.97 16.79
CA LEU A 141 6.94 5.09 17.43
C LEU A 141 7.64 6.39 17.02
N THR A 142 7.62 6.70 15.73
CA THR A 142 8.21 7.93 15.17
C THR A 142 7.54 9.18 15.76
N ASN A 143 6.21 9.19 15.86
CA ASN A 143 5.48 10.31 16.44
C ASN A 143 5.70 10.42 17.97
N ALA A 144 5.64 9.30 18.69
CA ALA A 144 5.92 9.26 20.12
C ALA A 144 7.33 9.79 20.45
N LEU A 145 8.32 9.47 19.62
CA LEU A 145 9.66 10.01 19.75
C LEU A 145 9.68 11.54 19.55
N LYS A 146 9.07 12.05 18.46
CA LYS A 146 9.03 13.50 18.15
C LYS A 146 8.35 14.31 19.25
N GLU A 147 7.35 13.73 19.90
CA GLU A 147 6.62 14.35 21.01
C GLU A 147 7.33 14.17 22.37
N GLY A 148 8.41 13.39 22.44
CA GLY A 148 9.11 13.10 23.69
C GLY A 148 8.36 12.15 24.63
N HIS A 149 7.48 11.32 24.08
CA HIS A 149 6.62 10.36 24.78
C HIS A 149 7.07 8.91 24.60
N LEU A 150 8.12 8.64 23.82
CA LEU A 150 8.66 7.30 23.67
C LEU A 150 9.18 6.78 25.03
N TRP A 151 8.92 5.51 25.31
CA TRP A 151 9.21 4.86 26.59
C TRP A 151 10.72 4.67 26.88
N ASN A 152 11.58 4.79 25.86
CA ASN A 152 13.03 4.84 26.02
C ASN A 152 13.50 6.28 25.80
N SER A 153 14.22 6.82 26.78
CA SER A 153 14.67 8.22 26.77
C SER A 153 15.93 8.49 25.95
N ASP A 154 16.69 7.45 25.59
CA ASP A 154 17.96 7.56 24.87
C ASP A 154 17.81 7.29 23.36
N ALA A 155 16.69 6.71 22.94
CA ALA A 155 16.39 6.45 21.54
C ALA A 155 16.24 7.76 20.75
N THR A 156 16.69 7.74 19.51
CA THR A 156 16.55 8.79 18.51
C THR A 156 15.88 8.24 17.25
N ILE A 157 15.61 9.10 16.26
CA ILE A 157 14.93 8.66 15.04
C ILE A 157 15.81 7.69 14.24
N ASP A 158 17.14 7.89 14.31
CA ASP A 158 18.16 7.04 13.70
C ASP A 158 18.29 5.67 14.40
N ASP A 159 17.53 5.44 15.47
CA ASP A 159 17.46 4.18 16.18
C ASP A 159 16.20 3.37 15.83
N ILE A 160 15.26 3.92 15.06
CA ILE A 160 14.00 3.27 14.69
C ILE A 160 14.04 2.88 13.22
N TYR A 161 14.02 1.58 12.93
CA TYR A 161 14.07 1.00 11.60
C TYR A 161 12.76 0.29 11.31
N VAL A 162 12.08 0.67 10.23
CA VAL A 162 10.81 0.07 9.86
C VAL A 162 10.89 -0.44 8.44
N TYR A 163 10.81 -1.76 8.28
CA TYR A 163 10.87 -2.43 6.98
C TYR A 163 9.63 -3.29 6.79
N THR A 164 8.77 -2.90 5.87
CA THR A 164 7.54 -3.64 5.54
C THR A 164 7.69 -4.27 4.16
N PHE A 165 7.02 -5.41 3.94
CA PHE A 165 7.14 -6.17 2.70
C PHE A 165 5.75 -6.47 2.15
N GLY A 166 5.47 -6.04 0.91
CA GLY A 166 4.17 -6.29 0.27
C GLY A 166 2.99 -5.75 1.08
N ALA A 167 3.19 -4.70 1.87
CA ALA A 167 2.16 -4.16 2.76
C ALA A 167 0.96 -3.63 1.96
N ILE A 168 -0.26 -3.99 2.36
CA ILE A 168 -1.49 -3.45 1.78
C ILE A 168 -1.70 -1.96 2.14
N LYS A 169 -2.68 -1.27 1.54
CA LYS A 169 -3.05 0.12 1.90
C LYS A 169 -3.29 0.25 3.41
N VAL A 170 -2.77 1.33 4.00
CA VAL A 170 -2.93 1.71 5.41
C VAL A 170 -3.87 2.90 5.51
N LEU A 171 -3.61 3.93 4.70
CA LEU A 171 -4.40 5.13 4.59
C LEU A 171 -5.59 4.89 3.65
N THR A 172 -6.69 5.59 3.91
CA THR A 172 -7.84 5.60 2.99
C THR A 172 -7.63 6.57 1.82
N THR A 173 -6.59 7.40 1.87
CA THR A 173 -6.14 8.28 0.79
C THR A 173 -5.33 7.50 -0.25
N ASP A 174 -5.15 8.07 -1.44
CA ASP A 174 -4.30 7.47 -2.49
C ASP A 174 -2.84 7.94 -2.45
N THR A 175 -2.49 8.88 -1.56
CA THR A 175 -1.13 9.36 -1.35
C THR A 175 -0.52 8.85 -0.05
N SER A 176 0.81 8.78 -0.02
CA SER A 176 1.58 8.35 1.16
C SER A 176 1.91 9.53 2.07
N ALA A 177 1.82 9.31 3.38
CA ALA A 177 2.28 10.25 4.39
C ALA A 177 3.79 10.06 4.62
N SER A 178 4.62 10.54 3.69
CA SER A 178 6.07 10.29 3.75
C SER A 178 6.86 11.30 4.57
N SER A 179 6.46 12.57 4.56
CA SER A 179 7.18 13.65 5.26
C SER A 179 7.19 13.41 6.76
N GLY A 180 8.38 13.37 7.35
CA GLY A 180 8.59 13.06 8.75
C GLY A 180 8.52 11.56 9.10
N TYR A 181 8.40 10.67 8.12
CA TYR A 181 8.39 9.23 8.33
C TYR A 181 9.45 8.54 7.46
N GLU A 182 10.58 9.21 7.23
CA GLU A 182 11.66 8.78 6.34
C GLU A 182 12.35 7.49 6.80
N ASN A 183 12.18 7.10 8.06
CA ASN A 183 12.68 5.86 8.63
C ASN A 183 11.76 4.64 8.32
N ILE A 184 10.67 4.85 7.57
CA ILE A 184 9.71 3.81 7.21
C ILE A 184 9.85 3.44 5.72
N HIS A 185 10.39 2.25 5.50
CA HIS A 185 10.69 1.69 4.19
C HIS A 185 9.64 0.62 3.84
N ASN A 186 8.80 0.92 2.85
CA ASN A 186 7.80 -0.03 2.35
C ASN A 186 8.35 -0.73 1.10
N ILE A 187 8.93 -1.90 1.28
CA ILE A 187 9.54 -2.69 0.21
C ILE A 187 8.45 -3.44 -0.55
N TYR A 188 8.44 -3.26 -1.87
CA TYR A 188 7.32 -3.67 -2.68
C TYR A 188 7.77 -4.24 -4.03
N ASN A 189 7.21 -5.39 -4.43
CA ASN A 189 7.44 -5.93 -5.77
C ASN A 189 6.39 -5.33 -6.71
N TYR A 190 6.81 -4.79 -7.85
CA TYR A 190 5.88 -4.30 -8.87
C TYR A 190 4.87 -5.36 -9.34
N TYR A 191 5.27 -6.64 -9.27
CA TYR A 191 4.44 -7.79 -9.64
C TYR A 191 3.76 -8.48 -8.45
N ASP A 192 3.89 -7.94 -7.24
CA ASP A 192 3.13 -8.43 -6.07
C ASP A 192 1.63 -8.48 -6.39
N SER A 193 0.88 -9.42 -5.80
CA SER A 193 -0.57 -9.55 -5.98
C SER A 193 -1.34 -8.24 -5.80
N TYR A 194 -0.97 -7.43 -4.81
CA TYR A 194 -1.60 -6.14 -4.52
C TYR A 194 -0.82 -4.97 -5.13
N GLY A 195 0.16 -5.29 -5.98
CA GLY A 195 0.95 -4.34 -6.73
C GLY A 195 0.30 -3.92 -8.02
N PRO A 196 0.90 -2.94 -8.72
CA PRO A 196 0.32 -2.34 -9.92
C PRO A 196 0.06 -3.36 -11.04
N ASN A 197 0.83 -4.45 -11.07
CA ASN A 197 0.68 -5.51 -12.05
C ASN A 197 0.36 -6.89 -11.43
N GLY A 198 -0.20 -6.90 -10.22
CA GLY A 198 -0.71 -8.10 -9.56
C GLY A 198 -2.14 -8.47 -9.96
N ASN A 199 -2.58 -9.67 -9.57
CA ASN A 199 -3.94 -10.17 -9.83
C ASN A 199 -5.00 -9.57 -8.89
N GLN A 200 -4.61 -8.97 -7.75
CA GLN A 200 -5.48 -8.24 -6.82
C GLN A 200 -5.35 -6.72 -6.97
N LYS A 201 -4.76 -6.21 -8.07
CA LYS A 201 -4.50 -4.78 -8.28
C LYS A 201 -5.73 -3.88 -8.21
N SER A 202 -6.92 -4.44 -8.49
CA SER A 202 -8.21 -3.75 -8.49
C SER A 202 -8.94 -3.80 -7.14
N THR A 203 -8.31 -4.36 -6.10
CA THR A 203 -8.90 -4.38 -4.75
C THR A 203 -8.66 -3.05 -4.03
N ASN A 204 -9.58 -2.64 -3.14
CA ASN A 204 -9.46 -1.39 -2.37
C ASN A 204 -8.27 -1.35 -1.40
N VAL A 205 -7.56 -2.47 -1.23
CA VAL A 205 -6.35 -2.57 -0.39
C VAL A 205 -5.07 -2.54 -1.22
N SER A 206 -5.17 -2.53 -2.55
CA SER A 206 -4.04 -2.48 -3.48
C SER A 206 -3.53 -1.06 -3.63
N SER A 207 -2.26 -0.86 -3.29
CA SER A 207 -1.51 0.34 -3.66
C SER A 207 -0.04 0.19 -3.31
N ILE A 208 0.80 0.76 -4.16
CA ILE A 208 2.18 1.09 -3.79
C ILE A 208 2.25 2.37 -2.94
N GLN A 209 1.18 3.16 -2.87
CA GLN A 209 1.02 4.34 -2.03
C GLN A 209 0.14 4.06 -0.80
N ALA A 210 -0.43 5.11 -0.20
CA ALA A 210 -1.39 5.07 0.91
C ALA A 210 -0.80 4.46 2.20
N LYS A 211 0.45 4.83 2.52
CA LYS A 211 1.18 4.35 3.70
C LYS A 211 1.93 5.50 4.36
N PHE A 212 2.39 5.31 5.58
CA PHE A 212 3.42 6.18 6.15
C PHE A 212 4.80 5.84 5.57
N GLY A 213 5.65 6.85 5.42
CA GLY A 213 6.99 6.70 4.85
C GLY A 213 7.02 6.59 3.34
N HIS A 214 8.10 6.04 2.82
CA HIS A 214 8.32 5.91 1.38
C HIS A 214 8.22 4.46 0.92
N THR A 215 7.95 4.29 -0.37
CA THR A 215 7.85 2.99 -1.03
C THR A 215 9.08 2.76 -1.88
N GLU A 216 9.61 1.55 -1.77
CA GLU A 216 10.80 1.08 -2.42
C GLU A 216 10.42 -0.09 -3.34
N LEU A 217 10.52 0.12 -4.66
CA LEU A 217 10.09 -0.83 -5.67
C LEU A 217 11.24 -1.62 -6.26
N TYR A 218 11.03 -2.93 -6.41
CA TYR A 218 11.82 -3.77 -7.29
C TYR A 218 10.93 -4.51 -8.30
N TYR A 219 11.55 -5.04 -9.35
CA TYR A 219 10.85 -5.61 -10.50
C TYR A 219 11.34 -7.04 -10.74
N LEU A 220 10.72 -8.00 -10.06
CA LEU A 220 11.06 -9.41 -10.26
C LEU A 220 9.79 -10.24 -10.42
N LYS A 221 9.64 -10.83 -11.61
CA LYS A 221 8.62 -11.85 -11.87
C LYS A 221 9.14 -13.18 -11.38
N TYR A 222 8.27 -13.95 -10.74
CA TYR A 222 8.52 -15.35 -10.41
C TYR A 222 7.73 -16.22 -11.40
N ASP A 223 8.45 -16.85 -12.33
CA ASP A 223 7.86 -17.71 -13.38
C ASP A 223 7.30 -19.03 -12.80
N GLU A 224 6.15 -19.43 -13.35
CA GLU A 224 5.25 -20.50 -12.91
C GLU A 224 5.62 -21.86 -13.54
N ASP A 225 6.31 -22.75 -12.82
CA ASP A 225 6.33 -24.18 -13.18
C ASP A 225 5.17 -24.94 -12.47
N GLY A 226 3.91 -24.50 -12.68
CA GLY A 226 2.71 -25.11 -12.09
C GLY A 226 1.41 -24.87 -12.87
N GLU A 227 0.46 -25.80 -12.80
CA GLU A 227 -0.75 -25.92 -13.66
C GLU A 227 -1.82 -24.79 -13.57
N ASN A 228 -1.57 -23.64 -12.92
CA ASN A 228 -2.54 -22.54 -12.81
C ASN A 228 -1.90 -21.19 -13.16
N VAL A 229 -2.07 -20.78 -14.42
CA VAL A 229 -1.43 -19.62 -15.08
C VAL A 229 -2.07 -18.27 -14.70
N TRP A 230 -2.53 -18.12 -13.46
CA TRP A 230 -3.28 -16.94 -12.98
C TRP A 230 -2.90 -16.51 -11.55
N ASP A 231 -1.83 -17.07 -10.97
CA ASP A 231 -1.59 -17.01 -9.52
C ASP A 231 -0.43 -16.06 -9.14
N SER A 232 -0.66 -14.74 -9.25
CA SER A 232 0.29 -13.72 -8.78
C SER A 232 0.56 -13.78 -7.27
N CYS A 233 -0.16 -14.65 -6.53
CA CYS A 233 0.10 -14.95 -5.12
C CYS A 233 1.56 -15.30 -4.86
N ASN A 234 2.26 -15.90 -5.82
CA ASN A 234 3.70 -16.19 -5.70
C ASN A 234 4.53 -14.92 -5.50
N CYS A 235 4.28 -13.84 -6.22
CA CYS A 235 5.03 -12.59 -6.06
C CYS A 235 4.71 -11.90 -4.72
N HIS A 236 3.59 -12.25 -4.09
CA HIS A 236 3.22 -11.85 -2.73
C HIS A 236 3.74 -12.81 -1.65
N LEU A 237 4.42 -13.91 -1.99
CA LEU A 237 5.03 -14.77 -0.99
C LEU A 237 6.27 -14.10 -0.44
N MET A 238 6.35 -14.04 0.88
CA MET A 238 7.49 -13.42 1.53
C MET A 238 8.80 -14.21 1.36
N THR A 239 8.72 -15.49 0.99
CA THR A 239 9.89 -16.26 0.51
C THR A 239 10.49 -15.64 -0.74
N ASN A 240 9.65 -15.13 -1.64
CA ASN A 240 10.07 -14.52 -2.88
C ASN A 240 10.62 -13.11 -2.65
N TYR A 241 10.13 -12.39 -1.63
CA TYR A 241 10.81 -11.17 -1.19
C TYR A 241 12.22 -11.44 -0.65
N ILE A 242 12.41 -12.48 0.18
CA ILE A 242 13.75 -12.86 0.67
C ILE A 242 14.66 -13.27 -0.48
N ASP A 243 14.21 -14.19 -1.33
CA ASP A 243 14.98 -14.69 -2.47
C ASP A 243 15.41 -13.55 -3.40
N ALA A 244 14.55 -12.54 -3.60
CA ALA A 244 14.88 -11.37 -4.41
C ALA A 244 16.05 -10.58 -3.82
N LEU A 245 16.00 -10.31 -2.51
CA LEU A 245 17.01 -9.52 -1.81
C LEU A 245 18.34 -10.24 -1.68
N GLU A 246 18.31 -11.55 -1.40
CA GLU A 246 19.54 -12.36 -1.32
C GLU A 246 20.24 -12.50 -2.68
N ARG A 247 19.48 -12.65 -3.77
CA ARG A 247 20.06 -12.78 -5.12
C ARG A 247 20.67 -11.49 -5.66
N GLN A 248 20.23 -10.35 -5.13
CA GLN A 248 20.63 -9.02 -5.57
C GLN A 248 21.50 -8.33 -4.52
N GLU A 249 22.06 -9.10 -3.58
CA GLU A 249 23.01 -8.62 -2.59
C GLU A 249 24.19 -7.93 -3.31
N GLY A 250 24.34 -6.62 -3.09
CA GLY A 250 25.37 -5.79 -3.72
C GLY A 250 24.97 -5.07 -5.01
N ASP A 251 23.72 -5.17 -5.47
CA ASP A 251 23.16 -4.31 -6.52
C ASP A 251 22.32 -3.18 -5.91
N ASP A 252 22.97 -2.05 -5.62
CA ASP A 252 22.32 -0.84 -5.07
C ASP A 252 21.24 -0.25 -5.99
N SER A 253 21.13 -0.70 -7.25
CA SER A 253 20.13 -0.24 -8.22
C SER A 253 18.89 -1.12 -8.29
N PHE A 254 18.89 -2.27 -7.59
CA PHE A 254 17.82 -3.25 -7.65
C PHE A 254 16.51 -2.72 -7.05
N ILE A 255 16.61 -2.05 -5.90
CA ILE A 255 15.49 -1.41 -5.23
C ILE A 255 15.52 0.09 -5.53
N LYS A 256 14.40 0.63 -6.00
CA LYS A 256 14.27 2.03 -6.42
C LYS A 256 13.22 2.75 -5.60
N LEU A 257 13.55 3.95 -5.15
CA LEU A 257 12.60 4.83 -4.48
C LEU A 257 11.46 5.20 -5.44
N ALA A 258 10.24 4.85 -5.07
CA ALA A 258 9.06 4.97 -5.91
C ALA A 258 8.14 6.14 -5.51
N CYS A 259 8.30 6.68 -4.30
CA CYS A 259 7.58 7.87 -3.88
C CYS A 259 8.37 8.72 -2.89
N VAL A 260 8.22 10.05 -3.01
CA VAL A 260 8.65 11.03 -2.02
C VAL A 260 7.57 12.11 -1.90
N SER A 261 7.03 12.23 -0.68
CA SER A 261 6.24 13.33 -0.08
C SER A 261 4.79 13.58 -0.52
N ASP A 262 3.96 13.90 0.48
CA ASP A 262 2.93 14.95 0.41
C ASP A 262 3.64 16.30 0.70
N GLU A 263 3.44 17.30 -0.17
CA GLU A 263 3.49 18.71 0.22
C GLU A 263 2.16 19.07 0.91
N ASP A 264 2.24 19.80 2.01
CA ASP A 264 1.13 20.13 2.92
C ASP A 264 -0.15 20.64 2.22
N TYR A 265 -1.25 19.90 2.33
CA TYR A 265 -2.60 20.43 2.21
C TYR A 265 -3.50 19.90 3.34
N LEU A 266 -3.66 20.74 4.37
CA LEU A 266 -4.79 20.71 5.31
C LEU A 266 -6.01 21.32 4.62
N TYR A 267 -7.02 20.55 4.23
CA TYR A 267 -8.39 21.04 4.10
C TYR A 267 -9.45 19.98 4.45
N ASP A 268 -10.49 20.52 5.08
CA ASP A 268 -11.77 20.02 5.59
C ASP A 268 -12.82 19.88 4.48
N ASP A 269 -14.02 19.40 4.86
CA ASP A 269 -15.30 19.27 4.13
C ASP A 269 -15.51 17.87 3.48
N GLY A 270 -16.55 17.08 3.74
CA GLY A 270 -17.91 17.36 4.21
C GLY A 270 -18.91 17.00 3.10
N GLY A 271 -19.77 15.98 3.30
CA GLY A 271 -21.07 15.86 2.62
C GLY A 271 -21.23 14.90 1.43
N ASP A 272 -21.75 13.68 1.71
CA ASP A 272 -23.06 13.15 1.29
C ASP A 272 -23.48 13.12 -0.21
N ASN A 273 -23.69 11.92 -0.79
CA ASN A 273 -24.98 11.38 -1.32
C ASN A 273 -24.83 10.29 -2.41
N ASN A 274 -25.30 9.08 -2.06
CA ASN A 274 -26.25 8.17 -2.74
C ASN A 274 -26.35 7.97 -4.28
N ASP A 275 -26.46 6.67 -4.60
CA ASP A 275 -27.42 5.97 -5.50
C ASP A 275 -27.08 5.56 -6.95
N GLU A 276 -27.20 4.23 -7.13
CA GLU A 276 -27.82 3.45 -8.23
C GLU A 276 -27.27 3.50 -9.68
N LEU A 277 -26.69 2.36 -10.09
CA LEU A 277 -26.46 1.95 -11.48
C LEU A 277 -27.70 1.24 -12.04
N GLU A 278 -28.32 1.76 -13.11
CA GLU A 278 -28.81 0.92 -14.22
C GLU A 278 -29.26 1.70 -15.49
N ASN A 279 -28.78 1.22 -16.65
CA ASN A 279 -29.22 1.41 -18.06
C ASN A 279 -29.23 2.83 -18.68
N GLN A 280 -28.15 3.17 -19.40
CA GLN A 280 -28.05 4.34 -20.29
C GLN A 280 -27.93 3.91 -21.76
N ASP A 281 -28.77 4.46 -22.64
CA ASP A 281 -28.69 4.30 -24.11
C ASP A 281 -27.54 5.13 -24.69
N PHE A 282 -26.69 4.52 -25.53
CA PHE A 282 -25.55 5.18 -26.19
C PHE A 282 -25.89 5.59 -27.63
N LEU A 283 -25.43 6.75 -28.08
CA LEU A 283 -25.61 7.21 -29.46
C LEU A 283 -24.55 6.59 -30.39
N ASP A 284 -25.01 5.98 -31.49
CA ASP A 284 -24.15 5.56 -32.59
C ASP A 284 -24.11 6.66 -33.66
N THR A 285 -23.13 7.57 -33.55
CA THR A 285 -22.90 8.65 -34.52
C THR A 285 -21.76 8.33 -35.48
N GLU A 286 -21.84 8.84 -36.71
CA GLU A 286 -20.78 8.75 -37.73
C GLU A 286 -19.67 9.81 -37.52
N GLU A 287 -19.99 10.93 -36.88
CA GLU A 287 -19.07 12.03 -36.59
C GLU A 287 -19.17 12.42 -35.10
N PHE A 288 -18.02 12.65 -34.45
CA PHE A 288 -17.89 13.13 -33.07
C PHE A 288 -16.60 13.95 -32.93
N ILE A 289 -16.68 15.07 -32.23
CA ILE A 289 -15.58 16.01 -31.99
C ILE A 289 -15.32 16.02 -30.48
N ILE A 290 -14.16 15.52 -30.06
CA ILE A 290 -13.80 15.42 -28.64
C ILE A 290 -13.13 16.71 -28.11
N GLU A 291 -12.66 17.58 -29.00
CA GLU A 291 -11.96 18.82 -28.64
C GLU A 291 -12.77 19.68 -27.68
N GLY A 292 -12.10 20.29 -26.70
CA GLY A 292 -12.70 21.11 -25.65
C GLY A 292 -12.30 20.66 -24.24
N SER A 293 -12.86 21.33 -23.24
CA SER A 293 -12.69 21.00 -21.82
C SER A 293 -13.82 20.09 -21.35
N TRP A 294 -13.47 19.09 -20.56
CA TRP A 294 -14.39 18.10 -20.03
C TRP A 294 -14.10 17.86 -18.55
N LYS A 295 -15.12 17.91 -17.73
CA LYS A 295 -15.05 17.54 -16.33
C LYS A 295 -15.30 16.04 -16.17
N SER A 296 -14.46 15.36 -15.42
CA SER A 296 -14.72 14.00 -14.97
C SER A 296 -15.79 14.02 -13.87
N ILE A 297 -16.97 13.47 -14.17
CA ILE A 297 -18.15 13.53 -13.28
C ILE A 297 -18.57 12.15 -12.74
N GLY A 298 -17.85 11.09 -13.10
CA GLY A 298 -18.07 9.74 -12.58
C GLY A 298 -17.35 9.50 -11.24
N ASN A 299 -17.67 8.39 -10.59
CA ASN A 299 -17.02 7.95 -9.34
C ASN A 299 -15.68 7.25 -9.57
N GLU A 300 -15.37 6.92 -10.83
CA GLU A 300 -14.12 6.29 -11.25
C GLU A 300 -13.42 7.14 -12.32
N GLY A 301 -12.09 7.10 -12.32
CA GLY A 301 -11.25 7.83 -13.26
C GLY A 301 -10.04 7.02 -13.71
N PHE A 302 -9.37 7.49 -14.76
CA PHE A 302 -8.18 6.84 -15.30
C PHE A 302 -7.07 7.86 -15.48
N GLY A 303 -5.84 7.50 -15.09
CA GLY A 303 -4.68 8.39 -15.23
C GLY A 303 -4.88 9.73 -14.51
N GLN A 304 -4.84 10.83 -15.25
CA GLN A 304 -5.08 12.19 -14.76
C GLN A 304 -6.58 12.57 -14.76
N ALA A 305 -7.43 11.83 -15.48
CA ALA A 305 -8.87 12.04 -15.56
C ALA A 305 -9.63 11.47 -14.34
N GLN A 306 -9.13 11.75 -13.13
CA GLN A 306 -9.77 11.35 -11.87
C GLN A 306 -11.08 12.11 -11.64
N PRO A 307 -12.02 11.60 -10.81
CA PRO A 307 -13.26 12.29 -10.49
C PRO A 307 -13.02 13.76 -10.09
N GLY A 308 -13.76 14.68 -10.72
CA GLY A 308 -13.63 16.12 -10.55
C GLY A 308 -12.52 16.79 -11.39
N ALA A 309 -11.61 16.04 -12.01
CA ALA A 309 -10.54 16.60 -12.84
C ALA A 309 -11.10 17.18 -14.17
N ILE A 310 -10.41 18.20 -14.68
CA ILE A 310 -10.68 18.76 -16.01
C ILE A 310 -9.68 18.16 -17.01
N VAL A 311 -10.21 17.52 -18.04
CA VAL A 311 -9.47 17.00 -19.18
C VAL A 311 -9.70 17.92 -20.37
N ALA A 312 -8.62 18.44 -20.95
CA ALA A 312 -8.68 19.27 -22.15
C ALA A 312 -8.16 18.48 -23.35
N PHE A 313 -8.87 18.53 -24.47
CA PHE A 313 -8.44 18.01 -25.77
C PHE A 313 -8.28 19.19 -26.73
N ASP A 314 -7.05 19.53 -27.12
CA ASP A 314 -6.76 20.76 -27.88
C ASP A 314 -6.62 20.56 -29.40
N GLY A 315 -6.90 19.35 -29.89
CA GLY A 315 -6.67 18.92 -31.28
C GLY A 315 -5.33 18.22 -31.50
N THR A 316 -4.45 18.16 -30.51
CA THR A 316 -3.18 17.42 -30.58
C THR A 316 -2.81 16.77 -29.25
N HIS A 317 -3.02 17.47 -28.13
CA HIS A 317 -2.66 17.03 -26.79
C HIS A 317 -3.85 16.94 -25.86
N CYS A 318 -3.71 16.08 -24.84
CA CYS A 318 -4.63 15.99 -23.72
C CYS A 318 -3.93 15.64 -22.41
N ASN A 319 -4.62 15.86 -21.31
CA ASN A 319 -4.20 15.46 -19.97
C ASN A 319 -5.07 14.31 -19.42
N PHE A 320 -5.32 13.27 -20.21
CA PHE A 320 -6.18 12.14 -19.82
C PHE A 320 -5.40 11.05 -19.08
N PHE A 321 -4.32 10.53 -19.69
CA PHE A 321 -3.48 9.47 -19.11
C PHE A 321 -2.30 10.05 -18.33
N SER A 322 -1.62 11.06 -18.87
CA SER A 322 -0.54 11.84 -18.25
C SER A 322 -0.69 13.35 -18.58
N PRO A 323 0.06 14.27 -17.94
CA PRO A 323 -0.20 15.72 -18.05
C PRO A 323 -0.10 16.33 -19.46
N TYR A 324 0.52 15.64 -20.42
CA TYR A 324 0.77 16.18 -21.77
C TYR A 324 0.85 15.06 -22.82
N ASP A 325 -0.17 14.20 -22.86
CA ASP A 325 -0.27 13.14 -23.86
C ASP A 325 -0.51 13.73 -25.24
N THR A 326 -0.07 13.02 -26.29
CA THR A 326 -0.69 13.17 -27.61
C THR A 326 -1.85 12.20 -27.73
N TYR A 327 -2.90 12.56 -28.46
CA TYR A 327 -4.05 11.68 -28.60
C TYR A 327 -4.56 11.54 -30.03
N ALA A 328 -5.25 10.44 -30.30
CA ALA A 328 -6.02 10.22 -31.51
C ALA A 328 -7.38 9.60 -31.16
N ILE A 329 -8.47 10.21 -31.65
CA ILE A 329 -9.81 9.64 -31.57
C ILE A 329 -10.26 9.18 -32.95
N TYR A 330 -10.79 7.96 -33.05
CA TYR A 330 -11.23 7.38 -34.33
C TYR A 330 -12.25 6.26 -34.11
N LYS A 331 -12.97 5.88 -35.18
CA LYS A 331 -13.90 4.75 -35.17
C LYS A 331 -13.26 3.53 -35.82
N GLU A 332 -13.17 2.42 -35.10
CA GLU A 332 -12.66 1.14 -35.59
C GLU A 332 -13.71 0.04 -35.36
N ASN A 333 -14.09 -0.70 -36.40
CA ASN A 333 -15.10 -1.77 -36.34
C ASN A 333 -16.43 -1.32 -35.70
N GLY A 334 -16.84 -0.07 -35.95
CA GLY A 334 -18.08 0.50 -35.41
C GLY A 334 -17.98 1.01 -33.96
N LYS A 335 -16.84 0.90 -33.31
CA LYS A 335 -16.61 1.40 -31.94
C LYS A 335 -15.68 2.62 -31.95
N TRP A 336 -15.99 3.62 -31.14
CA TRP A 336 -15.08 4.75 -30.93
C TRP A 336 -13.91 4.31 -30.04
N LYS A 337 -12.72 4.75 -30.42
CA LYS A 337 -11.47 4.52 -29.69
C LYS A 337 -10.75 5.84 -29.46
N LEU A 338 -10.11 5.93 -28.31
CA LEU A 338 -9.18 7.00 -27.97
C LEU A 338 -7.83 6.33 -27.69
N ASP A 339 -6.79 6.73 -28.41
CA ASP A 339 -5.41 6.35 -28.10
C ASP A 339 -4.71 7.56 -27.47
N CYS A 340 -4.10 7.38 -26.29
CA CYS A 340 -3.27 8.39 -25.63
C CYS A 340 -1.84 7.89 -25.54
N THR A 341 -0.89 8.66 -26.10
CA THR A 341 0.54 8.36 -26.04
C THR A 341 1.21 9.33 -25.07
N SER A 342 1.73 8.78 -23.97
CA SER A 342 2.38 9.59 -22.95
C SER A 342 3.81 9.94 -23.34
N PHE A 343 4.12 11.23 -23.28
CA PHE A 343 5.49 11.71 -23.40
C PHE A 343 6.38 11.23 -22.24
N LEU A 344 5.80 11.09 -21.03
CA LEU A 344 6.54 10.69 -19.83
C LEU A 344 6.88 9.19 -19.81
N PHE A 345 5.97 8.34 -20.30
CA PHE A 345 6.12 6.89 -20.25
C PHE A 345 6.52 6.26 -21.59
N SER A 346 6.48 7.02 -22.70
CA SER A 346 6.74 6.52 -24.06
C SER A 346 5.87 5.33 -24.47
N GLU A 347 4.67 5.23 -23.89
CA GLU A 347 3.68 4.17 -24.13
C GLU A 347 2.38 4.76 -24.66
N THR A 348 1.70 4.00 -25.53
CA THR A 348 0.36 4.31 -26.05
C THR A 348 -0.67 3.38 -25.41
N LEU A 349 -1.69 3.95 -24.80
CA LEU A 349 -2.84 3.22 -24.27
C LEU A 349 -4.07 3.48 -25.13
N SER A 350 -4.84 2.42 -25.39
CA SER A 350 -6.07 2.44 -26.18
C SER A 350 -7.29 2.25 -25.29
N PHE A 351 -8.28 3.12 -25.47
CA PHE A 351 -9.53 3.17 -24.70
C PHE A 351 -10.73 2.96 -25.62
N GLU A 352 -11.79 2.30 -25.11
CA GLU A 352 -13.10 2.30 -25.79
C GLU A 352 -13.88 3.54 -25.36
N VAL A 353 -14.41 4.31 -26.31
CA VAL A 353 -15.23 5.49 -26.04
C VAL A 353 -16.67 5.16 -26.38
N LYS A 354 -17.61 5.48 -25.48
CA LYS A 354 -19.04 5.44 -25.74
C LYS A 354 -19.61 6.84 -25.61
N ILE A 355 -20.28 7.28 -26.67
CA ILE A 355 -20.90 8.61 -26.72
C ILE A 355 -22.31 8.47 -26.17
N ILE A 356 -22.61 9.18 -25.09
CA ILE A 356 -23.97 9.26 -24.55
C ILE A 356 -24.72 10.37 -25.26
N ASN A 357 -24.10 11.56 -25.36
CA ASN A 357 -24.56 12.69 -26.16
C ASN A 357 -23.38 13.61 -26.53
N GLU A 358 -23.65 14.75 -27.17
CA GLU A 358 -22.61 15.71 -27.60
C GLU A 358 -21.78 16.32 -26.45
N ASN A 359 -22.31 16.25 -25.23
CA ASN A 359 -21.73 16.82 -24.01
C ASN A 359 -21.38 15.76 -22.96
N GLU A 360 -21.62 14.46 -23.21
CA GLU A 360 -21.33 13.41 -22.23
C GLU A 360 -20.80 12.15 -22.93
N ILE A 361 -19.63 11.69 -22.47
CA ILE A 361 -18.98 10.48 -22.98
C ILE A 361 -18.49 9.60 -21.83
N LYS A 362 -18.37 8.30 -22.10
CA LYS A 362 -17.73 7.33 -21.21
C LYS A 362 -16.51 6.75 -21.89
N ILE A 363 -15.37 6.79 -21.21
CA ILE A 363 -14.09 6.26 -21.69
C ILE A 363 -13.73 5.04 -20.84
N TYR A 364 -13.54 3.90 -21.48
CA TYR A 364 -13.32 2.62 -20.84
C TYR A 364 -11.89 2.11 -21.04
N TYR A 365 -11.27 1.65 -19.95
CA TYR A 365 -10.04 0.87 -19.97
C TYR A 365 -10.26 -0.44 -19.21
N GLY A 366 -10.51 -1.53 -19.93
CA GLY A 366 -10.95 -2.78 -19.30
C GLY A 366 -12.30 -2.59 -18.61
N SER A 367 -12.36 -2.74 -17.29
CA SER A 367 -13.56 -2.53 -16.48
C SER A 367 -13.74 -1.11 -15.94
N THR A 368 -12.69 -0.30 -15.94
CA THR A 368 -12.74 1.10 -15.45
C THR A 368 -13.49 1.98 -16.43
N CYS A 369 -14.39 2.81 -15.93
CA CYS A 369 -15.19 3.74 -16.72
C CYS A 369 -15.02 5.18 -16.23
N THR A 370 -14.40 6.04 -17.03
CA THR A 370 -14.34 7.48 -16.78
C THR A 370 -15.47 8.18 -17.52
N THR A 371 -16.40 8.79 -16.79
CA THR A 371 -17.47 9.61 -17.38
C THR A 371 -17.01 11.07 -17.46
N LEU A 372 -16.99 11.61 -18.67
CA LEU A 372 -16.64 13.00 -18.94
C LEU A 372 -17.86 13.78 -19.42
N GLU A 373 -18.10 14.93 -18.79
CA GLU A 373 -19.12 15.90 -19.19
C GLU A 373 -18.45 17.19 -19.68
N ARG A 374 -18.91 17.73 -20.80
CA ARG A 374 -18.33 18.92 -21.44
C ARG A 374 -18.60 20.15 -20.56
N GLU A 375 -17.56 20.97 -20.36
CA GLU A 375 -17.63 22.22 -19.60
C GLU A 375 -18.11 23.43 -20.43
#